data_AF-A0A397VIZ6-F1
#
_entry.id   AF-A0A397VIZ6-F1
#
_cell.length_a   1.000
_cell.length_b   1.000
_cell.length_c   1.000
_cell.angle_alpha   90.00
_cell.angle_beta   90.00
_cell.angle_gamma   90.00
#
_symmetry.space_group_name_H-M   'P 1'
#
loop_
_entity.id
_entity.type
_entity.pdbx_description
1 polymer ?
#
loop_
_entity_poly.entity_id
_entity_poly.type
_entity_poly.pdbx_seq_one_letter_code
_entity_poly.pdbx_strand_id
1 'polypeptide(L)'
;MTQFELSENLDGPALFQPEAKKDKMEGQGLTAILEDALSSCQEIPFMAIDHEESSEKINGKYHYAVVILLGIQVFFDVLVPDGEFPDECEIKIRDILSGSVKTFLVEHIKAFPFRSYHTEKKSYLRIYTNSTGSRKTAIKAVQDNNFETASDDLYSFHHKVA
;
A
#
# COMPACT_ATOMS: atom_id res chain seq x y z
N MET A 1 9.77 -24.83 26.84
CA MET A 1 8.34 -25.17 27.01
C MET A 1 7.98 -24.98 28.47
N THR A 2 7.02 -24.15 28.85
CA THR A 2 6.23 -23.19 28.05
C THR A 2 5.86 -22.04 28.98
N GLN A 3 5.96 -20.80 28.51
CA GLN A 3 5.64 -19.61 29.29
C GLN A 3 4.32 -19.03 28.75
N PHE A 4 3.34 -18.87 29.63
CA PHE A 4 2.12 -18.12 29.40
C PHE A 4 1.75 -17.48 30.73
N GLU A 5 1.82 -16.15 30.80
CA GLU A 5 0.82 -15.33 31.49
C GLU A 5 0.65 -14.04 30.68
N LEU A 6 -0.60 -13.70 30.37
CA LEU A 6 -1.01 -12.44 29.77
C LEU A 6 -2.12 -11.89 30.65
N SER A 7 -1.81 -10.92 31.50
CA SER A 7 -2.81 -10.21 32.30
C SER A 7 -2.34 -8.79 32.61
N GLU A 8 -3.13 -7.83 32.13
CA GLU A 8 -3.32 -6.48 32.68
C GLU A 8 -2.08 -5.61 32.96
N ASN A 9 -1.92 -4.56 32.13
CA ASN A 9 -2.50 -3.26 32.52
C ASN A 9 -2.72 -2.39 31.28
N LEU A 10 -3.90 -1.76 31.20
CA LEU A 10 -4.22 -0.72 30.23
C LEU A 10 -3.71 0.61 30.80
N ASP A 11 -2.52 1.04 30.39
CA ASP A 11 -2.20 2.47 30.43
C ASP A 11 -2.59 3.12 29.11
N GLY A 12 -3.05 4.36 29.15
CA GLY A 12 -3.67 5.04 28.02
C GLY A 12 -2.69 5.32 26.86
N PRO A 13 -3.17 5.81 25.70
CA PRO A 13 -2.27 6.26 24.65
C PRO A 13 -1.40 7.40 25.18
N ALA A 14 -0.12 7.11 25.40
CA ALA A 14 0.84 8.08 25.90
C ALA A 14 0.89 9.29 24.95
N LEU A 15 0.46 10.45 25.45
CA LEU A 15 0.52 11.71 24.71
C LEU A 15 2.00 12.02 24.42
N PHE A 16 2.38 11.93 23.14
CA PHE A 16 3.77 12.07 22.73
C PHE A 16 4.27 13.50 23.01
N GLN A 17 5.16 13.65 23.99
CA GLN A 17 5.83 14.91 24.34
C GLN A 17 7.24 14.89 23.74
N PRO A 18 7.54 15.65 22.66
CA PRO A 18 8.86 15.62 22.03
C PRO A 18 9.87 16.46 22.83
N GLU A 19 10.78 15.81 23.56
CA GLU A 19 11.93 16.48 24.17
C GLU A 19 13.00 16.84 23.11
N ALA A 20 12.95 18.06 22.60
CA ALA A 20 13.98 18.58 21.71
C ALA A 20 15.24 19.00 22.49
N LYS A 21 16.34 18.24 22.35
CA LYS A 21 17.67 18.72 22.80
C LYS A 21 18.06 19.98 22.04
N LYS A 22 18.14 21.08 22.78
CA LYS A 22 18.25 22.44 22.25
C LYS A 22 19.70 22.79 21.89
N ASP A 23 20.08 22.51 20.65
CA ASP A 23 21.32 23.01 20.06
C ASP A 23 21.09 24.23 19.14
N LYS A 24 22.15 25.00 18.91
CA LYS A 24 22.08 26.45 18.58
C LYS A 24 21.49 26.81 17.20
N MET A 25 20.17 27.01 17.18
CA MET A 25 19.41 28.10 16.51
C MET A 25 19.85 28.60 15.10
N GLU A 26 19.37 27.93 14.04
CA GLU A 26 18.91 28.58 12.79
C GLU A 26 17.58 27.99 12.24
N GLY A 27 17.09 26.86 12.76
CA GLY A 27 15.90 26.17 12.24
C GLY A 27 14.54 26.65 12.76
N GLN A 28 14.48 27.67 13.63
CA GLN A 28 13.23 28.03 14.35
C GLN A 28 12.13 28.61 13.43
N GLY A 29 12.51 29.30 12.35
CA GLY A 29 11.53 29.89 11.41
C GLY A 29 10.76 28.84 10.62
N LEU A 30 11.44 27.81 10.09
CA LEU A 30 10.80 26.78 9.27
C LEU A 30 9.85 25.89 10.08
N THR A 31 10.23 25.52 11.32
CA THR A 31 9.31 24.79 12.21
C THR A 31 8.09 25.64 12.54
N ALA A 32 8.24 26.93 12.86
CA ALA A 32 7.10 27.81 13.11
C ALA A 32 6.16 27.94 11.91
N ILE A 33 6.70 28.04 10.68
CA ILE A 33 5.90 28.08 9.44
C ILE A 33 5.14 26.76 9.22
N LEU A 34 5.79 25.61 9.47
CA LEU A 34 5.14 24.30 9.33
C LEU A 34 4.02 24.11 10.36
N GLU A 35 4.28 24.43 11.63
CA GLU A 35 3.28 24.34 12.70
C GLU A 35 2.10 25.31 12.48
N ASP A 36 2.35 26.52 11.97
CA ASP A 36 1.29 27.46 11.60
C ASP A 36 0.46 26.96 10.42
N ALA A 37 1.11 26.43 9.37
CA ALA A 37 0.41 25.83 8.23
C ALA A 37 -0.43 24.60 8.62
N LEU A 38 0.09 23.73 9.49
CA LEU A 38 -0.65 22.59 10.04
C LEU A 38 -1.84 23.06 10.91
N SER A 39 -1.61 24.01 11.81
CA SER A 39 -2.63 24.54 12.74
C SER A 39 -3.75 25.30 12.01
N SER A 40 -3.43 25.96 10.91
CA SER A 40 -4.39 26.67 10.05
C SER A 40 -4.93 25.81 8.90
N CYS A 41 -4.53 24.53 8.82
CA CYS A 41 -4.90 23.58 7.77
C CYS A 41 -4.67 24.11 6.34
N GLN A 42 -3.59 24.88 6.15
CA GLN A 42 -3.17 25.35 4.83
C GLN A 42 -2.63 24.20 3.97
N GLU A 43 -2.76 24.34 2.65
CA GLU A 43 -2.10 23.43 1.72
C GLU A 43 -0.57 23.59 1.83
N ILE A 44 0.13 22.48 2.08
CA ILE A 44 1.59 22.45 2.19
C ILE A 44 2.16 21.89 0.88
N PRO A 45 2.64 22.73 -0.05
CA PRO A 45 3.29 22.25 -1.27
C PRO A 45 4.64 21.60 -0.93
N PHE A 46 4.84 20.37 -1.41
CA PHE A 46 6.12 19.66 -1.29
C PHE A 46 6.45 18.93 -2.59
N MET A 47 7.71 18.56 -2.75
CA MET A 47 8.20 17.73 -3.85
C MET A 47 8.74 16.43 -3.28
N ALA A 48 8.22 15.29 -3.73
CA ALA A 48 8.77 13.99 -3.36
C ALA A 48 10.13 13.77 -4.03
N ILE A 49 11.15 13.42 -3.24
CA ILE A 49 12.53 13.23 -3.70
C ILE A 49 12.93 11.74 -3.73
N ASP A 50 12.35 10.94 -2.83
CA ASP A 50 12.48 9.48 -2.79
C ASP A 50 11.22 8.85 -2.18
N HIS A 51 11.07 7.53 -2.25
CA HIS A 51 9.88 6.80 -1.76
C HIS A 51 10.17 5.46 -1.05
N GLU A 52 11.42 5.06 -0.89
CA GLU A 52 11.83 4.03 0.09
C GLU A 52 13.14 4.45 0.78
N GLU A 53 13.32 4.07 2.05
CA GLU A 53 14.20 4.79 3.00
C GLU A 53 15.70 4.73 2.64
N SER A 54 16.25 5.87 2.20
CA SER A 54 17.69 6.06 1.97
C SER A 54 18.08 7.54 2.12
N SER A 55 18.69 7.90 3.26
CA SER A 55 19.21 9.25 3.49
C SER A 55 20.73 9.25 3.65
N GLU A 56 21.43 9.81 2.66
CA GLU A 56 22.80 10.29 2.84
C GLU A 56 22.85 11.81 3.03
N LYS A 57 23.76 12.24 3.90
CA LYS A 57 23.86 13.58 4.49
C LYS A 57 24.14 14.69 3.47
N ILE A 58 23.84 15.94 3.82
CA ILE A 58 24.71 17.14 3.73
C ILE A 58 23.89 18.35 4.20
N ASN A 59 24.36 19.35 4.96
CA ASN A 59 25.70 19.64 5.52
C ASN A 59 26.52 18.45 6.04
N GLY A 60 26.08 17.59 6.98
CA GLY A 60 24.99 17.73 7.94
C GLY A 60 23.59 17.35 7.47
N LYS A 61 22.75 18.38 7.27
CA LYS A 61 21.28 18.29 7.23
C LYS A 61 20.68 18.81 5.92
N TYR A 62 19.96 17.94 5.23
CA TYR A 62 18.80 18.34 4.44
C TYR A 62 17.60 18.50 5.39
N HIS A 63 16.67 19.39 5.04
CA HIS A 63 15.39 19.50 5.73
C HIS A 63 14.33 18.71 4.97
N TYR A 64 14.12 17.46 5.36
CA TYR A 64 13.08 16.60 4.80
C TYR A 64 11.79 16.70 5.61
N ALA A 65 10.64 16.72 4.93
CA ALA A 65 9.36 16.35 5.52
C ALA A 65 9.12 14.86 5.26
N VAL A 66 8.72 14.11 6.28
CA VAL A 66 8.30 12.71 6.13
C VAL A 66 6.78 12.69 6.01
N VAL A 67 6.28 12.32 4.84
CA VAL A 67 4.84 12.18 4.58
C VAL A 67 4.47 10.70 4.67
N ILE A 68 3.65 10.34 5.66
CA ILE A 68 3.17 8.97 5.85
C ILE A 68 1.81 8.84 5.14
N LEU A 69 1.76 8.09 4.05
CA LEU A 69 0.52 7.75 3.36
C LEU A 69 -0.10 6.50 4.00
N LEU A 70 -1.32 6.64 4.52
CA LEU A 70 -2.09 5.55 5.13
C LEU A 70 -3.29 5.19 4.24
N GLY A 71 -3.82 3.98 4.41
CA GLY A 71 -5.04 3.52 3.71
C GLY A 71 -4.84 3.09 2.25
N ILE A 72 -3.61 3.10 1.73
CA ILE A 72 -3.30 2.52 0.40
C ILE A 72 -3.38 1.00 0.51
N GLN A 73 -4.36 0.40 -0.18
CA GLN A 73 -4.53 -1.05 -0.25
C GLN A 73 -4.03 -1.58 -1.60
N VAL A 74 -3.23 -2.65 -1.57
CA VAL A 74 -2.65 -3.24 -2.78
C VAL A 74 -3.61 -4.26 -3.39
N PHE A 75 -3.80 -4.18 -4.72
CA PHE A 75 -4.73 -5.04 -5.45
C PHE A 75 -4.14 -5.61 -6.73
N PHE A 76 -4.84 -6.56 -7.33
CA PHE A 76 -4.65 -7.02 -8.71
C PHE A 76 -6.00 -7.47 -9.28
N ASP A 77 -6.12 -7.47 -10.60
CA ASP A 77 -7.38 -7.82 -11.28
C ASP A 77 -7.24 -9.20 -11.95
N VAL A 78 -8.21 -10.08 -11.72
CA VAL A 78 -8.34 -11.39 -12.36
C VAL A 78 -9.39 -11.30 -13.46
N LEU A 79 -9.08 -11.79 -14.66
CA LEU A 79 -10.01 -11.80 -15.77
C LEU A 79 -11.10 -12.85 -15.55
N VAL A 80 -12.37 -12.45 -15.69
CA VAL A 80 -13.48 -13.41 -15.74
C VAL A 80 -13.46 -14.11 -17.12
N PRO A 81 -13.46 -15.45 -17.20
CA PRO A 81 -13.45 -16.17 -18.47
C PRO A 81 -14.63 -15.80 -19.38
N ASP A 82 -14.41 -15.79 -20.69
CA ASP A 82 -15.46 -15.46 -21.66
C ASP A 82 -16.59 -16.50 -21.60
N GLY A 83 -17.80 -16.05 -21.28
CA GLY A 83 -18.99 -16.90 -21.10
C GLY A 83 -19.27 -17.34 -19.66
N GLU A 84 -18.38 -17.03 -18.70
CA GLU A 84 -18.58 -17.29 -17.27
C GLU A 84 -19.19 -16.08 -16.55
N PHE A 85 -20.03 -16.31 -15.54
CA PHE A 85 -20.56 -15.22 -14.71
C PHE A 85 -19.55 -14.79 -13.63
N PRO A 86 -19.43 -13.49 -13.31
CA PRO A 86 -18.51 -13.01 -12.27
C PRO A 86 -18.68 -13.70 -10.90
N ASP A 87 -19.91 -14.03 -10.50
CA ASP A 87 -20.19 -14.75 -9.24
C ASP A 87 -19.63 -16.17 -9.24
N GLU A 88 -19.75 -16.91 -10.35
CA GLU A 88 -19.21 -18.27 -10.51
C GLU A 88 -17.67 -18.26 -10.47
N CYS A 89 -17.08 -17.25 -11.10
CA CYS A 89 -15.64 -17.02 -11.08
C CYS A 89 -15.16 -16.65 -9.67
N GLU A 90 -15.90 -15.79 -8.95
CA GLU A 90 -15.57 -15.40 -7.57
C GLU A 90 -15.55 -16.59 -6.63
N ILE A 91 -16.50 -17.52 -6.74
CA ILE A 91 -16.52 -18.74 -5.92
C ILE A 91 -15.23 -19.54 -6.10
N LYS A 92 -14.78 -19.75 -7.35
CA LYS A 92 -13.53 -20.47 -7.67
C LYS A 92 -12.30 -19.72 -7.12
N ILE A 93 -12.22 -18.41 -7.33
CA ILE A 93 -11.10 -17.58 -6.85
C ILE A 93 -11.06 -17.54 -5.31
N ARG A 94 -12.21 -17.49 -4.63
CA ARG A 94 -12.26 -17.57 -3.17
C ARG A 94 -11.75 -18.88 -2.62
N ASP A 95 -12.10 -20.00 -3.25
CA ASP A 95 -11.62 -21.33 -2.86
C ASP A 95 -10.07 -21.41 -2.96
N ILE A 96 -9.52 -21.05 -4.14
CA ILE A 96 -8.06 -20.98 -4.39
C ILE A 96 -7.33 -20.08 -3.38
N LEU A 97 -7.88 -18.89 -3.10
CA LEU A 97 -7.25 -17.93 -2.20
C LEU A 97 -7.39 -18.31 -0.73
N SER A 98 -8.42 -19.07 -0.33
CA SER A 98 -8.65 -19.46 1.07
C SER A 98 -7.49 -20.28 1.67
N GLY A 99 -6.86 -21.14 0.86
CA GLY A 99 -5.65 -21.90 1.24
C GLY A 99 -4.34 -21.10 1.16
N SER A 100 -4.37 -19.92 0.53
CA SER A 100 -3.17 -19.18 0.12
C SER A 100 -2.97 -17.85 0.87
N VAL A 101 -4.05 -17.16 1.23
CA VAL A 101 -4.04 -15.82 1.82
C VAL A 101 -5.13 -15.69 2.88
N LYS A 102 -4.76 -15.25 4.10
CA LYS A 102 -5.67 -15.17 5.25
C LYS A 102 -6.86 -14.22 5.07
N THR A 103 -6.65 -13.09 4.39
CA THR A 103 -7.62 -11.98 4.30
C THR A 103 -7.47 -11.27 2.97
N PHE A 104 -8.58 -11.19 2.24
CA PHE A 104 -8.68 -10.48 0.97
C PHE A 104 -10.13 -10.00 0.76
N LEU A 105 -10.31 -8.98 -0.08
CA LEU A 105 -11.63 -8.54 -0.55
C LEU A 105 -11.72 -8.76 -2.07
N VAL A 106 -12.94 -8.94 -2.57
CA VAL A 106 -13.23 -9.09 -3.99
C VAL A 106 -14.22 -8.02 -4.39
N GLU A 107 -13.94 -7.30 -5.47
CA GLU A 107 -14.82 -6.30 -6.09
C GLU A 107 -15.01 -6.67 -7.57
N HIS A 108 -16.24 -6.53 -8.09
CA HIS A 108 -16.53 -6.76 -9.51
C HIS A 108 -16.36 -5.46 -10.29
N ILE A 109 -15.49 -5.45 -11.30
CA ILE A 109 -15.24 -4.27 -12.13
C ILE A 109 -15.37 -4.58 -13.62
N LYS A 110 -15.50 -3.52 -14.44
CA LYS A 110 -15.37 -3.61 -15.89
C LYS A 110 -14.29 -2.66 -16.40
N ALA A 111 -13.28 -3.21 -17.06
CA ALA A 111 -12.10 -2.49 -17.55
C ALA A 111 -11.76 -2.89 -18.99
N PHE A 112 -10.98 -2.06 -19.69
CA PHE A 112 -10.38 -2.47 -20.95
C PHE A 112 -9.16 -3.36 -20.66
N PRO A 113 -8.99 -4.51 -21.34
CA PRO A 113 -7.78 -5.30 -21.22
C PRO A 113 -6.54 -4.50 -21.63
N PHE A 114 -5.44 -4.69 -20.90
CA PHE A 114 -4.16 -4.03 -21.19
C PHE A 114 -3.44 -4.61 -22.42
N ARG A 115 -3.71 -5.89 -22.72
CA ARG A 115 -3.17 -6.60 -23.88
C ARG A 115 -4.20 -6.57 -25.02
N SER A 116 -3.71 -6.39 -26.25
CA SER A 116 -4.50 -6.30 -27.49
C SER A 116 -5.43 -5.07 -27.57
N TYR A 117 -5.99 -4.83 -28.76
CA TYR A 117 -6.97 -3.76 -28.96
C TYR A 117 -8.40 -4.30 -28.80
N HIS A 118 -9.10 -3.83 -27.75
CA HIS A 118 -10.48 -4.20 -27.47
C HIS A 118 -11.38 -2.96 -27.51
N THR A 119 -12.46 -3.03 -28.27
CA THR A 119 -13.49 -1.98 -28.36
C THR A 119 -14.47 -2.00 -27.18
N GLU A 120 -14.46 -3.09 -26.41
CA GLU A 120 -15.39 -3.33 -25.30
C GLU A 120 -14.63 -3.61 -23.99
N LYS A 121 -15.28 -3.32 -22.86
CA LYS A 121 -14.74 -3.62 -21.53
C LYS A 121 -15.03 -5.07 -21.16
N LYS A 122 -14.01 -5.80 -20.69
CA LYS A 122 -14.17 -7.11 -20.07
C LYS A 122 -14.49 -7.00 -18.57
N SER A 123 -15.08 -8.05 -18.01
CA SER A 123 -15.34 -8.18 -16.58
C SER A 123 -14.10 -8.70 -15.86
N TYR A 124 -13.81 -8.15 -14.68
CA TYR A 124 -12.70 -8.57 -13.82
C TYR A 124 -13.15 -8.67 -12.37
N LEU A 125 -12.47 -9.54 -11.61
CA LEU A 125 -12.50 -9.58 -10.16
C LEU A 125 -11.27 -8.86 -9.62
N ARG A 126 -11.46 -7.70 -9.00
CA ARG A 126 -10.40 -6.98 -8.29
C ARG A 126 -10.20 -7.57 -6.91
N ILE A 127 -9.01 -8.11 -6.68
CA ILE A 127 -8.62 -8.76 -5.44
C ILE A 127 -7.75 -7.80 -4.63
N TYR A 128 -8.30 -7.29 -3.53
CA TYR A 128 -7.56 -6.46 -2.58
C TYR A 128 -6.91 -7.33 -1.50
N THR A 129 -5.66 -7.01 -1.13
CA THR A 129 -4.91 -7.74 -0.09
C THR A 129 -4.18 -6.77 0.85
N ASN A 130 -3.79 -7.27 2.02
CA ASN A 130 -3.24 -6.43 3.10
C ASN A 130 -1.73 -6.15 2.98
N SER A 131 -1.02 -6.77 2.03
CA SER A 131 0.41 -6.55 1.83
C SER A 131 0.88 -6.95 0.43
N THR A 132 1.99 -6.38 -0.04
CA THR A 132 2.65 -6.75 -1.30
C THR A 132 3.04 -8.23 -1.34
N GLY A 133 3.47 -8.79 -0.20
CA GLY A 133 3.72 -10.22 -0.05
C GLY A 133 2.47 -11.08 -0.23
N SER A 134 1.35 -10.69 0.38
CA SER A 134 0.05 -11.37 0.21
C SER A 134 -0.46 -11.28 -1.23
N ARG A 135 -0.35 -10.11 -1.87
CA ARG A 135 -0.65 -9.91 -3.30
C ARG A 135 0.15 -10.86 -4.18
N LYS A 136 1.46 -10.98 -3.94
CA LYS A 136 2.36 -11.86 -4.70
C LYS A 136 1.99 -13.34 -4.56
N THR A 137 1.64 -13.80 -3.36
CA THR A 137 1.15 -15.16 -3.13
C THR A 137 -0.20 -15.39 -3.81
N ALA A 138 -1.11 -14.42 -3.73
CA ALA A 138 -2.42 -14.48 -4.39
C ALA A 138 -2.31 -14.60 -5.92
N ILE A 139 -1.52 -13.74 -6.56
CA ILE A 139 -1.30 -13.76 -8.02
C ILE A 139 -0.80 -15.14 -8.46
N LYS A 140 0.19 -15.70 -7.76
CA LYS A 140 0.71 -17.04 -8.05
C LYS A 140 -0.35 -18.12 -7.92
N ALA A 141 -1.06 -18.18 -6.79
CA ALA A 141 -2.10 -19.18 -6.57
C ALA A 141 -3.20 -19.15 -7.66
N VAL A 142 -3.58 -17.95 -8.12
CA VAL A 142 -4.53 -17.75 -9.22
C VAL A 142 -3.96 -18.24 -10.56
N GLN A 143 -2.73 -17.86 -10.88
CA GLN A 143 -2.04 -18.26 -12.13
C GLN A 143 -1.75 -19.77 -12.19
N ASP A 144 -1.32 -20.39 -11.08
CA ASP A 144 -1.07 -21.83 -10.95
C ASP A 144 -2.36 -22.66 -11.15
N ASN A 145 -3.54 -22.03 -10.99
CA ASN A 145 -4.84 -22.62 -11.28
C ASN A 145 -5.39 -22.23 -12.69
N ASN A 146 -4.54 -21.70 -13.57
CA ASN A 146 -4.84 -21.32 -14.96
C ASN A 146 -5.81 -20.13 -15.15
N PHE A 147 -5.96 -19.27 -14.15
CA PHE A 147 -6.70 -18.01 -14.30
C PHE A 147 -5.78 -16.88 -14.78
N GLU A 148 -6.24 -16.10 -15.77
CA GLU A 148 -5.50 -14.94 -16.27
C GLU A 148 -5.61 -13.74 -15.31
N THR A 149 -4.47 -13.14 -14.98
CA THR A 149 -4.39 -11.91 -14.19
C THR A 149 -3.95 -10.74 -15.07
N ALA A 150 -4.58 -9.57 -14.90
CA ALA A 150 -4.16 -8.34 -15.60
C ALA A 150 -2.79 -7.82 -15.14
N SER A 151 -2.26 -8.34 -14.03
CA SER A 151 -0.90 -8.09 -13.53
C SER A 151 -0.11 -9.39 -13.56
N ASP A 152 0.92 -9.46 -14.39
CA ASP A 152 2.02 -10.41 -14.28
C ASP A 152 3.14 -9.91 -13.34
N ASP A 153 3.10 -8.64 -12.95
CA ASP A 153 4.10 -8.05 -12.06
C ASP A 153 4.01 -8.55 -10.60
N LEU A 154 4.99 -9.39 -10.24
CA LEU A 154 5.21 -9.95 -8.91
C LEU A 154 6.12 -9.09 -8.02
N TYR A 155 6.71 -8.00 -8.52
CA TYR A 155 7.71 -7.19 -7.83
C TYR A 155 7.63 -5.71 -8.23
N SER A 156 7.35 -4.82 -7.28
CA SER A 156 7.41 -3.37 -7.50
C SER A 156 8.82 -2.92 -7.90
N PHE A 157 9.13 -2.89 -9.20
CA PHE A 157 10.40 -2.41 -9.72
C PHE A 157 10.36 -0.88 -9.85
N HIS A 158 10.75 -0.20 -8.78
CA HIS A 158 10.87 1.25 -8.78
C HIS A 158 12.02 1.72 -9.68
N HIS A 159 11.69 2.18 -10.89
CA HIS A 159 12.65 2.74 -11.82
C HIS A 159 12.96 4.17 -11.40
N LYS A 160 14.19 4.42 -10.91
CA LYS A 160 14.68 5.78 -10.66
C LYS A 160 14.91 6.46 -12.01
N VAL A 161 14.02 7.37 -12.40
CA VAL A 161 14.21 8.22 -13.59
C VAL A 161 15.35 9.19 -13.27
N ALA A 162 16.38 9.17 -14.11
CA ALA A 162 17.59 10.00 -13.98
C ALA A 162 17.45 11.35 -14.69
#